data_AF-A0A924I7R0-F1
#
_entry.id   AF-A0A924I7R0-F1
#
_cell.length_a   1.000
_cell.length_b   1.000
_cell.length_c   1.000
_cell.angle_alpha   90.00
_cell.angle_beta   90.00
_cell.angle_gamma   90.00
#
_symmetry.space_group_name_H-M   'P 1'
#
loop_
_entity.id
_entity.type
_entity.pdbx_description
1 polymer ?
#
loop_
_entity_poly.entity_id
_entity_poly.type
_entity_poly.pdbx_seq_one_letter_code
_entity_poly.pdbx_strand_id
1 'polypeptide(L)'
;MKNFEVFFKNNQFIDKLTNKALHFKPNATYTIQSDNENFLLEDYLIRNNTPLNSKDKLEELQKKLKSFQLKKIADAGTVLYFRIGLGKITEEELEREYLFKAVIEEDLYLKSKEGAKWNLCSCICKATELVEGKLGFPYAEIEADSLSELFANVVSNYFNRKRATACNAFTTFYFEPIEEIPSLNWIKNRAKLNLDLKRKEVMTINKSSE
;
A
#
# COMPACT_ATOMS: atom_id res chain seq x y z
N MET A 1 38.39 -6.49 11.77
CA MET A 1 37.01 -6.87 11.38
C MET A 1 36.35 -7.57 12.55
N LYS A 2 35.05 -7.38 12.76
CA LYS A 2 34.28 -8.08 13.80
C LYS A 2 33.32 -9.05 13.13
N ASN A 3 33.41 -10.32 13.48
CA ASN A 3 32.53 -11.36 12.96
C ASN A 3 31.43 -11.63 13.99
N PHE A 4 30.23 -11.95 13.53
CA PHE A 4 29.11 -12.35 14.38
C PHE A 4 28.62 -13.71 13.92
N GLU A 5 28.41 -14.61 14.87
CA GLU A 5 27.64 -15.82 14.61
C GLU A 5 26.17 -15.52 14.91
N VAL A 6 25.31 -15.74 13.92
CA VAL A 6 23.91 -15.32 14.02
C VAL A 6 22.96 -16.48 13.75
N PHE A 7 21.73 -16.34 14.21
CA PHE A 7 20.58 -17.04 13.65
C PHE A 7 19.52 -16.03 13.24
N PHE A 8 18.78 -16.34 12.18
CA PHE A 8 17.70 -15.49 11.70
C PHE A 8 16.37 -15.93 12.31
N LYS A 9 15.69 -15.02 13.02
CA LYS A 9 14.39 -15.29 13.64
C LYS A 9 13.57 -14.00 13.68
N ASN A 10 12.28 -14.10 13.38
CA ASN A 10 11.34 -12.96 13.39
C ASN A 10 11.85 -11.75 12.58
N ASN A 11 12.38 -11.99 11.38
CA ASN A 11 12.95 -10.97 10.49
C ASN A 11 14.15 -10.18 11.08
N GLN A 12 14.92 -10.80 11.96
CA GLN A 12 16.10 -10.20 12.59
C GLN A 12 17.26 -11.19 12.63
N PHE A 13 18.48 -10.67 12.44
CA PHE A 13 19.70 -11.39 12.78
C PHE A 13 19.99 -11.23 14.27
N ILE A 14 20.05 -12.35 14.99
CA ILE A 14 20.29 -12.37 16.43
C ILE A 14 21.68 -12.96 16.66
N ASP A 15 22.54 -12.22 17.35
CA ASP A 15 23.86 -12.69 17.77
C ASP A 15 23.71 -13.85 18.76
N LYS A 16 24.28 -15.02 18.43
CA LYS A 16 24.21 -16.23 19.26
C LYS A 16 24.81 -16.04 20.64
N LEU A 17 25.85 -15.22 20.77
CA LEU A 17 26.57 -15.06 22.04
C LEU A 17 25.79 -14.17 23.02
N THR A 18 25.24 -13.07 22.51
CA THR A 18 24.59 -12.07 23.36
C THR A 18 23.07 -12.16 23.37
N ASN A 19 22.49 -12.94 22.45
CA ASN A 19 21.05 -13.00 22.17
C ASN A 19 20.46 -11.61 21.84
N LYS A 20 21.28 -10.68 21.36
CA LYS A 20 20.85 -9.33 20.96
C LYS A 20 20.63 -9.28 19.45
N ALA A 21 19.62 -8.51 19.04
CA ALA A 21 19.40 -8.21 17.64
C ALA A 21 20.53 -7.33 17.10
N LEU A 22 21.06 -7.70 15.94
CA LEU A 22 22.00 -6.86 15.21
C LEU A 22 21.23 -5.78 14.46
N HIS A 23 21.70 -4.54 14.61
CA HIS A 23 21.22 -3.39 13.84
C HIS A 23 22.34 -2.94 12.91
N PHE A 24 22.07 -3.01 11.61
CA PHE A 24 22.98 -2.53 10.60
C PHE A 24 22.92 -1.00 10.53
N LYS A 25 24.08 -0.37 10.40
CA LYS A 25 24.18 1.05 10.12
C LYS A 25 23.64 1.31 8.71
N PRO A 26 22.76 2.30 8.54
CA PRO A 26 22.27 2.67 7.22
C PRO A 26 23.41 3.02 6.26
N ASN A 27 23.24 2.69 4.98
CA ASN A 27 24.20 2.97 3.88
C ASN A 27 25.59 2.31 3.99
N ALA A 28 25.81 1.40 4.95
CA ALA A 28 27.02 0.61 5.01
C ALA A 28 26.90 -0.66 4.17
N THR A 29 28.02 -1.10 3.57
CA THR A 29 28.10 -2.37 2.84
C THR A 29 28.46 -3.50 3.80
N TYR A 30 27.76 -4.63 3.65
CA TYR A 30 27.97 -5.83 4.45
C TYR A 30 28.26 -7.03 3.55
N THR A 31 29.11 -7.94 4.04
CA THR A 31 29.33 -9.24 3.42
C THR A 31 28.61 -10.28 4.27
N ILE A 32 27.69 -11.03 3.67
CA ILE A 32 27.01 -12.16 4.31
C ILE A 32 27.52 -13.43 3.65
N GLN A 33 27.97 -14.39 4.45
CA GLN A 33 28.48 -15.68 3.99
C GLN A 33 27.67 -16.79 4.67
N SER A 34 27.18 -17.74 3.88
CA SER A 34 26.50 -18.94 4.36
C SER A 34 26.56 -20.01 3.27
N ASP A 35 26.18 -21.24 3.61
CA ASP A 35 26.02 -22.31 2.64
C ASP A 35 24.82 -22.04 1.72
N ASN A 36 24.87 -22.55 0.48
CA ASN A 36 23.82 -22.33 -0.53
C ASN A 36 22.42 -22.71 -0.02
N GLU A 37 22.32 -23.76 0.81
CA GLU A 37 21.05 -24.25 1.37
C GLU A 37 20.39 -23.27 2.36
N ASN A 38 21.16 -22.31 2.90
CA ASN A 38 20.68 -21.33 3.87
C ASN A 38 20.29 -19.99 3.23
N PHE A 39 20.56 -19.81 1.93
CA PHE A 39 20.10 -18.65 1.18
C PHE A 39 18.82 -18.99 0.43
N LEU A 40 17.73 -18.39 0.89
CA LEU A 40 16.48 -18.33 0.17
C LEU A 40 16.54 -17.16 -0.83
N LEU A 41 17.08 -17.42 -2.01
CA LEU A 41 17.03 -16.55 -3.19
C LEU A 41 15.75 -16.84 -3.97
N GLU A 42 14.59 -16.58 -3.37
CA GLU A 42 13.37 -16.44 -4.17
C GLU A 42 12.92 -14.98 -4.09
N ASP A 43 12.28 -14.50 -5.15
CA ASP A 43 11.44 -13.30 -5.10
C ASP A 43 10.21 -13.61 -4.23
N TYR A 44 10.42 -13.76 -2.93
CA TYR A 44 9.53 -14.40 -1.94
C TYR A 44 8.17 -13.68 -1.75
N LEU A 45 7.85 -12.66 -2.56
CA LEU A 45 6.67 -11.83 -2.39
C LEU A 45 5.94 -11.48 -3.69
N ILE A 46 6.20 -12.16 -4.82
CA ILE A 46 5.34 -11.98 -5.99
C ILE A 46 4.07 -12.80 -5.78
N ARG A 47 3.04 -12.19 -5.18
CA ARG A 47 1.68 -12.74 -5.27
C ARG A 47 1.23 -12.57 -6.71
N ASN A 48 1.38 -13.64 -7.50
CA ASN A 48 0.83 -13.73 -8.85
C ASN A 48 -0.71 -13.88 -8.81
N ASN A 49 -1.41 -12.88 -8.28
CA ASN A 49 -2.84 -12.78 -8.52
C ASN A 49 -3.01 -12.10 -9.89
N THR A 50 -3.53 -12.86 -10.85
CA THR A 50 -3.85 -12.31 -12.17
C THR A 50 -5.07 -11.40 -12.04
N PRO A 51 -4.99 -10.12 -12.46
CA PRO A 51 -6.14 -9.22 -12.48
C PRO A 51 -7.31 -9.78 -13.28
N LEU A 52 -8.50 -9.79 -12.67
CA LEU A 52 -9.73 -10.13 -13.35
C LEU A 52 -10.21 -8.94 -14.19
N ASN A 53 -10.76 -9.24 -15.37
CA ASN A 53 -11.49 -8.23 -16.14
C ASN A 53 -12.78 -7.82 -15.41
N SER A 54 -13.40 -6.73 -15.86
CA SER A 54 -14.59 -6.13 -15.23
C SER A 54 -15.76 -7.11 -15.06
N LYS A 55 -15.98 -8.02 -16.02
CA LYS A 55 -17.08 -8.99 -15.98
C LYS A 55 -16.81 -10.07 -14.93
N ASP A 56 -15.65 -10.70 -15.01
CA ASP A 56 -15.27 -11.79 -14.10
C ASP A 56 -15.18 -11.29 -12.66
N LYS A 57 -14.68 -10.05 -12.47
CA LYS A 57 -14.63 -9.41 -11.16
C LYS A 57 -16.01 -9.21 -10.55
N LEU A 58 -16.97 -8.73 -11.35
CA LEU A 58 -18.33 -8.51 -10.88
C LEU A 58 -19.01 -9.83 -10.54
N GLU A 59 -18.87 -10.86 -11.38
CA GLU A 59 -19.42 -12.19 -11.14
C GLU A 59 -18.85 -12.83 -9.86
N GLU A 60 -17.54 -12.71 -9.64
CA GLU A 60 -16.87 -13.18 -8.42
C GLU A 60 -17.46 -12.48 -7.18
N LEU A 61 -17.56 -11.15 -7.21
CA LEU A 61 -18.09 -10.36 -6.10
C LEU A 61 -19.56 -10.68 -5.83
N GLN A 62 -20.39 -10.84 -6.87
CA GLN A 62 -21.81 -11.22 -6.71
C GLN A 62 -21.96 -12.61 -6.11
N LYS A 63 -21.13 -13.58 -6.53
CA LYS A 63 -21.12 -14.93 -5.97
C LYS A 63 -20.72 -14.94 -4.49
N LYS A 64 -19.71 -14.14 -4.12
CA LYS A 64 -19.15 -14.05 -2.76
C LYS A 64 -20.01 -13.20 -1.81
N LEU A 65 -20.68 -12.17 -2.34
CA LEU A 65 -21.37 -11.13 -1.56
C LEU A 65 -22.86 -11.06 -1.93
N LYS A 66 -23.53 -12.21 -2.05
CA LYS A 66 -24.93 -12.34 -2.54
C LYS A 66 -25.95 -11.40 -1.88
N SER A 67 -25.76 -11.05 -0.62
CA SER A 67 -26.67 -10.17 0.15
C SER A 67 -26.20 -8.72 0.23
N PHE A 68 -25.16 -8.35 -0.50
CA PHE A 68 -24.65 -6.99 -0.54
C PHE A 68 -25.03 -6.32 -1.86
N GLN A 69 -25.40 -5.06 -1.76
CA GLN A 69 -25.39 -4.14 -2.89
C GLN A 69 -23.95 -3.86 -3.29
N LEU A 70 -23.67 -3.90 -4.59
CA LEU A 70 -22.35 -3.60 -5.16
C LEU A 70 -22.45 -2.36 -6.05
N LYS A 71 -21.48 -1.46 -5.92
CA LYS A 71 -21.35 -0.28 -6.78
C LYS A 71 -19.90 -0.10 -7.22
N LYS A 72 -19.68 -0.12 -8.54
CA LYS A 72 -18.38 0.22 -9.12
C LYS A 72 -18.07 1.69 -8.86
N ILE A 73 -16.85 2.00 -8.48
CA ILE A 73 -16.39 3.37 -8.22
C ILE A 73 -15.11 3.76 -8.96
N ALA A 74 -14.38 2.79 -9.51
CA ALA A 74 -13.26 3.02 -10.41
C ALA A 74 -13.08 1.83 -11.35
N ASP A 75 -12.55 2.09 -12.53
CA ASP A 75 -12.22 1.07 -13.53
C ASP A 75 -10.78 0.57 -13.35
N ALA A 76 -10.49 -0.62 -13.86
CA ALA A 76 -9.10 -1.06 -14.04
C ALA A 76 -8.28 -0.01 -14.82
N GLY A 77 -7.04 0.20 -14.41
CA GLY A 77 -6.14 1.24 -14.92
C GLY A 77 -6.29 2.60 -14.24
N THR A 78 -7.28 2.78 -13.35
CA THR A 78 -7.45 4.06 -12.63
C THR A 78 -6.22 4.36 -11.77
N VAL A 79 -5.73 5.60 -11.87
CA VAL A 79 -4.61 6.10 -11.06
C VAL A 79 -5.13 6.73 -9.78
N LEU A 80 -4.51 6.37 -8.67
CA LEU A 80 -4.69 6.96 -7.36
C LEU A 80 -3.36 7.48 -6.83
N TYR A 81 -3.41 8.47 -5.94
CA TYR A 81 -2.25 8.98 -5.22
C TYR A 81 -2.48 8.84 -3.71
N PHE A 82 -1.41 8.53 -2.97
CA PHE A 82 -1.47 8.47 -1.51
C PHE A 82 -0.19 8.99 -0.86
N ARG A 83 -0.35 9.60 0.32
CA ARG A 83 0.72 10.24 1.07
C ARG A 83 1.15 9.40 2.28
N ILE A 84 2.46 9.22 2.45
CA ILE A 84 3.06 8.72 3.68
C ILE A 84 3.88 9.84 4.35
N GLY A 85 3.40 10.37 5.48
CA GLY A 85 4.20 11.15 6.42
C GLY A 85 4.76 10.30 7.55
N LEU A 86 5.98 10.59 8.00
CA LEU A 86 6.65 9.87 9.08
C LEU A 86 6.20 10.36 10.46
N GLY A 87 5.99 9.43 11.40
CA GLY A 87 5.63 9.77 12.77
C GLY A 87 6.82 9.92 13.72
N LYS A 88 7.96 9.33 13.35
CA LYS A 88 9.24 9.43 14.06
C LYS A 88 10.29 9.85 13.05
N ILE A 89 11.07 10.87 13.40
CA ILE A 89 12.11 11.42 12.53
C ILE A 89 13.47 11.01 13.09
N THR A 90 14.36 10.50 12.25
CA THR A 90 15.78 10.33 12.58
C THR A 90 16.64 11.38 11.85
N GLU A 91 17.83 11.68 12.35
CA GLU A 91 18.74 12.67 11.74
C GLU A 91 19.16 12.34 10.30
N GLU A 92 19.00 11.08 9.90
CA GLU A 92 19.34 10.57 8.57
C GLU A 92 18.23 10.78 7.53
N GLU A 93 17.03 11.18 7.95
CA GLU A 93 15.89 11.35 7.05
C GLU A 93 15.87 12.76 6.45
N LEU A 94 16.04 12.81 5.13
CA LEU A 94 16.01 14.06 4.37
C LEU A 94 14.59 14.63 4.22
N GLU A 95 13.58 13.77 4.23
CA GLU A 95 12.20 14.11 3.92
C GLU A 95 11.24 13.57 4.99
N ARG A 96 10.17 14.33 5.27
CA ARG A 96 9.15 13.95 6.27
C ARG A 96 7.93 13.29 5.66
N GLU A 97 7.73 13.51 4.38
CA GLU A 97 6.54 13.09 3.65
C GLU A 97 6.90 12.63 2.25
N TYR A 98 6.14 11.66 1.78
CA TYR A 98 6.35 10.97 0.53
C TYR A 98 5.01 10.85 -0.18
N LEU A 99 5.03 11.02 -1.50
CA LEU A 99 3.87 10.85 -2.36
C LEU A 99 4.09 9.66 -3.28
N PHE A 100 3.12 8.77 -3.32
CA PHE A 100 3.17 7.58 -4.17
C PHE A 100 2.02 7.58 -5.15
N LYS A 101 2.30 7.08 -6.35
CA LYS A 101 1.32 6.75 -7.38
C LYS A 101 0.93 5.29 -7.24
N ALA A 102 -0.36 5.02 -7.24
CA ALA A 102 -0.95 3.70 -7.29
C ALA A 102 -1.79 3.53 -8.55
N VAL A 103 -1.79 2.33 -9.11
CA VAL A 103 -2.66 1.94 -10.22
C VAL A 103 -3.52 0.77 -9.75
N ILE A 104 -4.83 0.88 -9.96
CA ILE A 104 -5.74 -0.24 -9.71
C ILE A 104 -5.73 -1.13 -10.96
N GLU A 105 -5.52 -2.43 -10.79
CA GLU A 105 -5.41 -3.37 -11.91
C GLU A 105 -6.73 -4.11 -12.17
N GLU A 106 -7.71 -3.96 -11.28
CA GLU A 106 -9.08 -4.45 -11.42
C GLU A 106 -10.10 -3.35 -11.13
N ASP A 107 -11.34 -3.52 -11.60
CA ASP A 107 -12.43 -2.62 -11.21
C ASP A 107 -12.60 -2.57 -9.69
N LEU A 108 -12.70 -1.35 -9.14
CA LEU A 108 -12.90 -1.11 -7.71
C LEU A 108 -14.38 -0.98 -7.38
N TYR A 109 -14.84 -1.75 -6.40
CA TYR A 109 -16.23 -1.75 -5.96
C TYR A 109 -16.38 -1.35 -4.48
N LEU A 110 -17.53 -0.76 -4.17
CA LEU A 110 -18.06 -0.64 -2.82
C LEU A 110 -19.14 -1.70 -2.59
N LYS A 111 -19.26 -2.15 -1.33
CA LYS A 111 -20.31 -3.06 -0.88
C LYS A 111 -21.07 -2.52 0.34
N SER A 112 -22.37 -2.77 0.38
CA SER A 112 -23.22 -2.49 1.55
C SER A 112 -24.33 -3.53 1.72
N LYS A 113 -24.66 -3.94 2.96
CA LYS A 113 -25.82 -4.81 3.23
C LYS A 113 -27.14 -4.03 3.24
N GLU A 114 -27.12 -2.86 3.84
CA GLU A 114 -28.32 -2.08 4.21
C GLU A 114 -28.34 -0.70 3.55
N GLY A 115 -27.42 -0.42 2.61
CA GLY A 115 -27.29 0.89 1.96
C GLY A 115 -26.71 2.01 2.84
N ALA A 116 -26.71 1.86 4.18
CA ALA A 116 -26.23 2.87 5.12
C ALA A 116 -24.70 2.90 5.29
N LYS A 117 -24.03 1.75 5.21
CA LYS A 117 -22.57 1.62 5.43
C LYS A 117 -21.90 0.97 4.23
N TRP A 118 -21.07 1.72 3.52
CA TRP A 118 -20.33 1.27 2.35
C TRP A 118 -18.86 1.02 2.67
N ASN A 119 -18.37 -0.16 2.29
CA ASN A 119 -16.98 -0.59 2.48
C ASN A 119 -16.35 -0.92 1.13
N LEU A 120 -15.03 -0.76 1.00
CA LEU A 120 -14.30 -1.18 -0.18
C LEU A 120 -14.26 -2.70 -0.31
N CYS A 121 -14.37 -3.18 -1.53
CA CYS A 121 -14.02 -4.55 -1.90
C CYS A 121 -12.50 -4.67 -2.09
N SER A 122 -11.99 -5.90 -2.10
CA SER A 122 -10.61 -6.19 -2.49
C SER A 122 -10.41 -5.92 -3.99
N CYS A 123 -9.24 -5.41 -4.34
CA CYS A 123 -8.83 -5.11 -5.71
C CYS A 123 -7.33 -5.31 -5.81
N ILE A 124 -6.87 -5.93 -6.90
CA ILE A 124 -5.44 -5.96 -7.19
C ILE A 124 -5.01 -4.56 -7.59
N CYS A 125 -3.92 -4.10 -6.99
CA CYS A 125 -3.37 -2.77 -7.20
C CYS A 125 -1.87 -2.77 -6.92
N LYS A 126 -1.19 -1.78 -7.50
CA LYS A 126 0.24 -1.62 -7.33
C LYS A 126 0.64 -0.17 -7.13
N ALA A 127 1.68 0.05 -6.32
CA ALA A 127 2.36 1.32 -6.21
C ALA A 127 3.47 1.32 -7.26
N THR A 128 3.34 2.15 -8.29
CA THR A 128 4.23 2.15 -9.46
C THR A 128 5.34 3.18 -9.37
N GLU A 129 5.15 4.24 -8.57
CA GLU A 129 6.07 5.37 -8.58
C GLU A 129 6.11 6.10 -7.23
N LEU A 130 7.30 6.52 -6.82
CA LEU A 130 7.52 7.55 -5.82
C LEU A 130 7.55 8.91 -6.53
N VAL A 131 6.47 9.67 -6.41
CA VAL A 131 6.26 10.95 -7.12
C VAL A 131 7.00 12.09 -6.41
N GLU A 132 6.95 12.11 -5.08
CA GLU A 132 7.67 13.10 -4.26
C GLU A 132 8.30 12.46 -3.03
N GLY A 133 9.43 13.04 -2.63
CA GLY A 133 10.28 12.54 -1.56
C GLY A 133 11.45 11.73 -2.11
N LYS A 134 12.46 11.48 -1.26
CA LYS A 134 13.65 10.73 -1.64
C LYS A 134 13.89 9.57 -0.67
N LEU A 135 13.89 8.36 -1.23
CA LEU A 135 14.31 7.16 -0.50
C LEU A 135 15.84 7.07 -0.52
N GLY A 136 16.43 6.46 0.51
CA GLY A 136 17.87 6.19 0.57
C GLY A 136 18.33 5.07 -0.36
N PHE A 137 17.43 4.48 -1.14
CA PHE A 137 17.65 3.34 -2.01
C PHE A 137 16.66 3.38 -3.19
N PRO A 138 16.92 2.63 -4.27
CA PRO A 138 16.04 2.59 -5.43
C PRO A 138 14.63 2.15 -5.04
N TYR A 139 13.62 2.83 -5.60
CA TYR A 139 12.23 2.42 -5.47
C TYR A 139 11.97 1.18 -6.32
N ALA A 140 11.30 0.20 -5.74
CA ALA A 140 10.73 -0.97 -6.41
C ALA A 140 9.20 -0.92 -6.33
N GLU A 141 8.53 -1.39 -7.39
CA GLU A 141 7.08 -1.52 -7.41
C GLU A 141 6.60 -2.47 -6.31
N ILE A 142 5.42 -2.18 -5.76
CA ILE A 142 4.80 -2.99 -4.70
C ILE A 142 3.38 -3.34 -5.13
N GLU A 143 3.06 -4.62 -5.11
CA GLU A 143 1.73 -5.16 -5.41
C GLU A 143 0.96 -5.47 -4.12
N ALA A 144 -0.38 -5.48 -4.23
CA ALA A 144 -1.28 -5.85 -3.13
C ALA A 144 -2.70 -6.19 -3.61
N ASP A 145 -3.46 -6.91 -2.77
CA ASP A 145 -4.84 -7.35 -3.05
C ASP A 145 -5.90 -6.38 -2.51
N SER A 146 -5.47 -5.25 -1.95
CA SER A 146 -6.32 -4.13 -1.57
C SER A 146 -5.51 -2.85 -1.37
N LEU A 147 -6.16 -1.69 -1.48
CA LEU A 147 -5.52 -0.40 -1.21
C LEU A 147 -4.94 -0.29 0.21
N SER A 148 -5.60 -0.88 1.21
CA SER A 148 -5.09 -0.87 2.59
C SER A 148 -3.85 -1.75 2.74
N GLU A 149 -3.82 -2.91 2.10
CA GLU A 149 -2.64 -3.78 2.07
C GLU A 149 -1.50 -3.13 1.27
N LEU A 150 -1.81 -2.41 0.17
CA LEU A 150 -0.81 -1.67 -0.59
C LEU A 150 -0.08 -0.66 0.29
N PHE A 151 -0.83 0.15 1.04
CA PHE A 151 -0.26 1.09 1.99
C PHE A 151 0.60 0.38 3.04
N ALA A 152 0.10 -0.72 3.61
CA ALA A 152 0.81 -1.49 4.63
C ALA A 152 2.13 -2.08 4.09
N ASN A 153 2.12 -2.58 2.86
CA ASN A 153 3.31 -3.14 2.19
C ASN A 153 4.34 -2.04 1.93
N VAL A 154 3.92 -0.88 1.42
CA VAL A 154 4.82 0.28 1.21
C VAL A 154 5.42 0.76 2.53
N VAL A 155 4.62 0.86 3.60
CA VAL A 155 5.14 1.22 4.93
C VAL A 155 6.11 0.16 5.45
N SER A 156 5.81 -1.12 5.27
CA SER A 156 6.67 -2.21 5.76
C SER A 156 7.99 -2.30 5.01
N ASN A 157 7.99 -2.01 3.70
CA ASN A 157 9.19 -2.06 2.86
C ASN A 157 10.07 -0.83 3.05
N TYR A 158 9.49 0.37 3.09
CA TYR A 158 10.26 1.63 3.06
C TYR A 158 10.34 2.36 4.40
N PHE A 159 9.36 2.16 5.29
CA PHE A 159 9.16 2.98 6.49
C PHE A 159 8.95 2.15 7.75
N ASN A 160 9.50 0.93 7.79
CA ASN A 160 9.29 0.00 8.90
C ASN A 160 9.65 0.65 10.24
N ARG A 161 8.78 0.53 11.24
CA ARG A 161 8.87 1.14 12.58
C ARG A 161 8.82 2.68 12.63
N LYS A 162 8.76 3.37 11.48
CA LYS A 162 8.64 4.83 11.38
C LYS A 162 7.19 5.29 11.28
N ARG A 163 6.28 4.38 10.90
CA ARG A 163 4.83 4.59 10.87
C ARG A 163 4.05 3.30 11.13
N ALA A 164 2.80 3.43 11.59
CA ALA A 164 1.82 2.35 11.59
C ALA A 164 1.44 1.94 10.16
N THR A 165 1.24 0.64 9.96
CA THR A 165 0.81 0.04 8.68
C THR A 165 -0.70 0.13 8.44
N ALA A 166 -1.48 0.39 9.48
CA ALA A 166 -2.93 0.56 9.36
C ALA A 166 -3.26 1.87 8.64
N CYS A 167 -4.16 1.82 7.66
CA CYS A 167 -4.72 3.01 7.03
C CYS A 167 -6.22 2.88 6.75
N ASN A 168 -6.89 4.02 6.66
CA ASN A 168 -8.24 4.11 6.12
C ASN A 168 -8.16 4.52 4.64
N ALA A 169 -8.37 3.55 3.74
CA ALA A 169 -8.23 3.79 2.31
C ALA A 169 -9.11 4.95 1.79
N PHE A 170 -10.30 5.18 2.37
CA PHE A 170 -11.20 6.26 1.96
C PHE A 170 -10.60 7.66 2.10
N THR A 171 -9.77 7.87 3.12
CA THR A 171 -9.14 9.16 3.43
C THR A 171 -7.67 9.22 3.01
N THR A 172 -7.10 8.08 2.65
CA THR A 172 -5.68 7.95 2.29
C THR A 172 -5.44 8.06 0.79
N PHE A 173 -6.35 7.55 -0.05
CA PHE A 173 -6.20 7.52 -1.49
C PHE A 173 -7.05 8.59 -2.19
N TYR A 174 -6.46 9.22 -3.20
CA TYR A 174 -7.01 10.33 -3.96
C TYR A 174 -6.98 10.01 -5.44
N PHE A 175 -8.06 10.29 -6.16
CA PHE A 175 -8.08 10.20 -7.61
C PHE A 175 -7.12 11.21 -8.23
N GLU A 176 -6.53 10.84 -9.37
CA GLU A 176 -5.70 11.73 -10.17
C GLU A 176 -6.44 13.05 -10.50
N PRO A 177 -5.83 14.22 -10.26
CA PRO A 177 -6.39 15.49 -10.67
C PRO A 177 -6.40 15.64 -12.19
N ILE A 178 -7.44 16.27 -12.73
CA ILE A 178 -7.61 16.47 -14.18
C ILE A 178 -6.73 17.60 -14.71
N GLU A 179 -6.62 18.70 -13.96
CA GLU A 179 -6.01 19.97 -14.43
C GLU A 179 -4.74 20.35 -13.66
N GLU A 180 -4.34 19.56 -12.66
CA GLU A 180 -3.23 19.87 -11.77
C GLU A 180 -2.17 18.78 -11.79
N ILE A 181 -0.94 19.13 -11.43
CA ILE A 181 0.12 18.15 -11.24
C ILE A 181 -0.04 17.57 -9.82
N PRO A 182 -0.14 16.23 -9.69
CA PRO A 182 -0.20 15.56 -8.39
C PRO A 182 1.00 15.98 -7.53
N SER A 183 0.73 16.49 -6.34
CA SER A 183 1.77 16.88 -5.39
C SER A 183 1.36 16.73 -3.93
N LEU A 184 2.33 16.72 -3.01
CA LEU A 184 2.10 16.75 -1.57
C LEU A 184 1.29 17.99 -1.17
N ASN A 185 1.58 19.13 -1.78
CA ASN A 185 0.84 20.36 -1.57
C ASN A 185 -0.61 20.25 -2.06
N TRP A 186 -0.81 19.63 -3.23
CA TRP A 186 -2.14 19.36 -3.77
C TRP A 186 -2.97 18.46 -2.86
N ILE A 187 -2.46 17.31 -2.40
CA ILE A 187 -3.19 16.41 -1.49
C ILE A 187 -3.62 17.13 -0.20
N LYS A 188 -2.75 17.96 0.37
CA LYS A 188 -3.03 18.68 1.63
C LYS A 188 -4.11 19.74 1.48
N ASN A 189 -4.11 20.47 0.37
CA ASN A 189 -4.97 21.65 0.19
C ASN A 189 -6.23 21.37 -0.62
N ARG A 190 -6.24 20.31 -1.44
CA ARG A 190 -7.32 19.99 -2.38
C ARG A 190 -7.79 18.55 -2.18
N ALA A 191 -8.15 18.20 -0.94
CA ALA A 191 -8.70 16.90 -0.57
C ALA A 191 -10.07 16.54 -1.20
N LYS A 192 -10.52 17.28 -2.22
CA LYS A 192 -11.80 17.12 -2.91
C LYS A 192 -11.89 15.88 -3.81
N LEU A 193 -10.81 15.10 -3.91
CA LEU A 193 -10.74 13.94 -4.80
C LEU A 193 -10.45 12.64 -4.05
N ASN A 194 -10.68 12.58 -2.74
CA ASN A 194 -10.52 11.34 -2.00
C ASN A 194 -11.64 10.31 -2.29
N LEU A 195 -11.34 9.04 -2.02
CA LEU A 195 -12.31 7.95 -2.18
C LEU A 195 -13.56 8.13 -1.28
N ASP A 196 -13.45 8.81 -0.14
CA ASP A 196 -14.59 9.09 0.73
C ASP A 196 -15.68 9.92 0.05
N LEU A 197 -15.31 10.85 -0.84
CA LEU A 197 -16.28 11.65 -1.59
C LEU A 197 -17.04 10.81 -2.60
N LYS A 198 -16.36 9.91 -3.33
CA LYS A 198 -17.05 8.92 -4.18
C LYS A 198 -17.98 8.00 -3.38
N ARG A 199 -17.58 7.60 -2.18
CA ARG A 199 -18.46 6.86 -1.27
C ARG A 199 -19.71 7.67 -0.91
N LYS A 200 -19.56 8.96 -0.59
CA LYS A 200 -20.68 9.86 -0.24
C LYS A 200 -21.63 10.11 -1.41
N GLU A 201 -21.12 10.21 -2.64
CA GLU A 201 -21.95 10.30 -3.85
C GLU A 201 -22.87 9.07 -3.97
N VAL A 202 -22.33 7.86 -3.82
CA VAL A 202 -23.11 6.61 -3.82
C VAL A 202 -24.18 6.59 -2.72
N MET A 203 -23.82 7.06 -1.52
CA MET A 203 -24.77 7.13 -0.39
C MET A 203 -25.91 8.14 -0.63
N THR A 204 -25.65 9.22 -1.36
CA THR A 204 -26.65 10.27 -1.63
C THR A 204 -27.65 9.82 -2.68
N ILE A 205 -27.19 9.16 -3.74
CA ILE A 205 -28.04 8.64 -4.83
C ILE A 205 -29.06 7.61 -4.30
N ASN A 206 -28.66 6.77 -3.35
CA ASN A 206 -29.57 5.78 -2.77
C ASN A 206 -30.67 6.43 -1.93
N LYS A 207 -30.36 7.52 -1.19
CA LYS A 207 -31.39 8.24 -0.40
C LYS A 207 -32.44 8.95 -1.24
N SER A 208 -32.10 9.35 -2.47
CA SER A 208 -33.07 9.95 -3.40
C SER A 208 -33.91 8.93 -4.16
N SER A 209 -33.63 7.63 -3.99
CA SER A 209 -34.33 6.53 -4.66
C SER A 209 -35.31 5.79 -3.73
N GLU A 210 -35.39 6.20 -2.46
CA GLU A 210 -36.36 5.76 -1.44
C GLU A 210 -37.47 6.80 -1.29
#